data_AF-D3MTZ5-F1
#
_entry.id   AF-D3MTZ5-F1
#
_cell.length_a   1.000
_cell.length_b   1.000
_cell.length_c   1.000
_cell.angle_alpha   90.00
_cell.angle_beta   90.00
_cell.angle_gamma   90.00
#
_symmetry.space_group_name_H-M   'P 1'
#
loop_
_entity.id
_entity.type
_entity.pdbx_description
1 polymer ?
#
loop_
_entity_poly.entity_id
_entity_poly.type
_entity_poly.pdbx_seq_one_letter_code
_entity_poly.pdbx_strand_id
1 'polypeptide(L)'
;MINQLINFIEKYLNNEPVDTPEGYEDIHVDKEQTEGNYYFYYFLEDFIGSEKGELTTEVDDIVEHIFDIAIEMEPMLDTTDMDIRLSMYYERLKEMV
;
A
#
# COMPACT_ATOMS: atom_id res chain seq x y z
N MET A 1 -10.32 0.67 9.53
CA MET A 1 -9.13 -0.01 9.00
C MET A 1 -9.19 -0.20 7.50
N ILE A 2 -10.10 -1.00 6.93
CA ILE A 2 -10.10 -1.24 5.48
C ILE A 2 -10.26 0.01 4.61
N ASN A 3 -11.16 0.94 4.96
CA ASN A 3 -11.30 2.22 4.26
C ASN A 3 -10.07 3.13 4.35
N GLN A 4 -9.26 3.00 5.42
CA GLN A 4 -8.00 3.74 5.54
C GLN A 4 -6.96 3.13 4.61
N LEU A 5 -6.86 1.80 4.54
CA LEU A 5 -6.01 1.11 3.57
C LEU A 5 -6.34 1.52 2.12
N ILE A 6 -7.62 1.53 1.77
CA ILE A 6 -8.10 1.98 0.44
C ILE A 6 -7.64 3.41 0.17
N ASN A 7 -7.80 4.33 1.13
CA ASN A 7 -7.40 5.72 0.98
C ASN A 7 -5.88 5.88 0.79
N PHE A 8 -5.06 5.15 1.55
CA PHE A 8 -3.60 5.18 1.40
C PHE A 8 -3.18 4.74 -0.01
N ILE A 9 -3.74 3.64 -0.49
CA ILE A 9 -3.43 3.12 -1.83
C ILE A 9 -3.94 4.06 -2.93
N GLU A 10 -5.15 4.61 -2.78
CA GLU A 10 -5.72 5.56 -3.75
C GLU A 10 -4.84 6.80 -3.90
N LYS A 11 -4.40 7.40 -2.79
CA LYS A 11 -3.51 8.56 -2.79
C LYS A 11 -2.18 8.24 -3.45
N TYR A 12 -1.56 7.11 -3.09
CA TYR A 12 -0.30 6.67 -3.69
C TYR A 12 -0.41 6.48 -5.21
N LEU A 13 -1.42 5.74 -5.68
CA LEU A 13 -1.62 5.50 -7.11
C LEU A 13 -1.85 6.79 -7.91
N ASN A 14 -2.49 7.80 -7.29
CA ASN A 14 -2.76 9.10 -7.88
C ASN A 14 -1.63 10.15 -7.71
N ASN A 15 -0.48 9.78 -7.14
CA ASN A 15 0.62 10.70 -6.82
C ASN A 15 0.22 11.84 -5.87
N GLU A 16 -0.69 11.55 -4.95
CA GLU A 16 -1.08 12.47 -3.89
C GLU A 16 -0.32 12.16 -2.60
N PRO A 17 -0.09 13.16 -1.72
CA PRO A 17 0.49 12.92 -0.41
C PRO A 17 -0.34 11.93 0.42
N VAL A 18 0.32 10.88 0.91
CA VAL A 18 -0.30 9.90 1.80
C VAL A 18 -0.19 10.43 3.23
N ASP A 19 -1.33 10.58 3.91
CA ASP A 19 -1.36 11.02 5.31
C ASP A 19 -0.97 9.84 6.21
N THR A 20 0.32 9.69 6.49
CA THR A 20 0.82 8.61 7.34
C THR A 20 0.56 8.89 8.83
N PRO A 21 0.39 7.84 9.64
CA PRO A 21 0.33 7.96 11.10
C PRO A 21 1.64 8.55 11.68
N GLU A 22 1.52 9.12 12.88
CA GLU A 22 2.67 9.67 13.61
C GLU A 22 3.74 8.59 13.84
N GLY A 23 4.93 8.77 13.26
CA GLY A 23 6.04 7.80 13.34
C GLY A 23 6.65 7.39 12.00
N TYR A 24 5.98 7.69 10.88
CA TYR A 24 6.54 7.51 9.52
C TYR A 24 6.97 8.85 8.93
N GLU A 25 7.98 8.82 8.05
CA GLU A 25 8.35 10.00 7.25
C GLU A 25 7.23 10.37 6.27
N ASP A 26 7.15 11.64 5.89
CA ASP A 26 6.18 12.11 4.90
C ASP A 26 6.41 11.37 3.57
N ILE A 27 5.43 10.55 3.18
CA ILE A 27 5.48 9.83 1.90
C ILE A 27 5.10 10.82 0.79
N HIS A 28 6.13 11.38 0.15
CA HIS A 28 5.99 12.18 -1.06
C HIS A 28 6.22 11.28 -2.28
N VAL A 29 5.11 10.92 -2.94
CA VAL A 29 5.12 10.07 -4.13
C VAL A 29 5.52 10.91 -5.34
N ASP A 30 6.82 11.13 -5.50
CA ASP A 30 7.38 11.53 -6.78
C ASP A 30 7.79 10.25 -7.53
N LYS A 31 7.00 9.81 -8.52
CA LYS A 31 7.29 8.61 -9.31
C LYS A 31 8.58 8.72 -10.15
N GLU A 32 9.18 9.91 -10.24
CA GLU A 32 10.53 10.08 -10.82
C GLU A 32 11.65 9.80 -9.80
N GLN A 33 11.32 9.65 -8.51
CA GLN A 33 12.23 9.35 -7.41
C GLN A 33 11.91 7.99 -6.79
N THR A 34 12.75 7.00 -7.07
CA THR A 34 12.62 5.61 -6.58
C THR A 34 12.56 5.48 -5.05
N GLU A 35 13.06 6.47 -4.31
CA GLU A 35 13.08 6.45 -2.84
C GLU A 35 11.68 6.66 -2.23
N GLY A 36 10.83 7.52 -2.82
CA GLY A 36 9.48 7.79 -2.30
C GLY A 36 8.56 6.57 -2.37
N ASN A 37 8.67 5.78 -3.44
CA ASN A 37 7.88 4.55 -3.62
C ASN A 37 8.32 3.46 -2.64
N TYR A 38 9.62 3.39 -2.32
CA TYR A 38 10.14 2.45 -1.31
C TYR A 38 9.53 2.70 0.07
N TYR A 39 9.43 3.95 0.50
CA TYR A 39 8.82 4.30 1.78
C TYR A 39 7.34 3.93 1.86
N PHE A 40 6.61 3.98 0.73
CA PHE A 40 5.20 3.62 0.71
C PHE A 40 4.95 2.13 0.95
N TYR A 41 5.68 1.26 0.28
CA TYR A 41 5.50 -0.17 0.48
C TYR A 41 5.99 -0.64 1.86
N TYR A 42 7.05 -0.04 2.40
CA TYR A 42 7.46 -0.28 3.79
C TYR A 42 6.37 0.11 4.79
N PHE A 43 5.72 1.27 4.56
CA PHE A 43 4.57 1.68 5.36
C PHE A 43 3.39 0.72 5.21
N LEU A 44 3.07 0.24 4.00
CA LEU A 44 2.00 -0.73 3.79
C LEU A 44 2.26 -2.07 4.51
N GLU A 45 3.51 -2.56 4.48
CA GLU A 45 3.90 -3.75 5.22
C GLU A 45 3.62 -3.57 6.72
N ASP A 46 4.13 -2.50 7.32
CA ASP A 46 4.01 -2.28 8.76
C ASP A 46 2.55 -2.02 9.18
N PHE A 47 1.80 -1.24 8.39
CA PHE A 47 0.38 -0.98 8.63
C PHE A 47 -0.47 -2.25 8.56
N ILE A 48 -0.35 -3.05 7.50
CA ILE A 48 -1.14 -4.27 7.36
C ILE A 48 -0.71 -5.32 8.39
N GLY A 49 0.59 -5.43 8.65
CA GLY A 49 1.14 -6.36 9.64
C GLY A 49 0.67 -6.07 11.07
N SER A 50 0.64 -4.80 11.47
CA SER A 50 0.17 -4.37 12.79
C SER A 50 -1.35 -4.47 12.95
N GLU A 51 -2.10 -4.22 11.88
CA GLU A 51 -3.57 -4.18 11.88
C GLU A 51 -4.22 -5.49 11.40
N LYS A 52 -3.44 -6.57 11.24
CA LYS A 52 -3.93 -7.86 10.69
C LYS A 52 -5.18 -8.37 11.43
N GLY A 53 -5.26 -8.19 12.75
CA GLY A 53 -6.43 -8.61 13.54
C GLY A 53 -7.72 -7.81 13.30
N GLU A 54 -7.61 -6.58 12.79
CA GLU A 54 -8.75 -5.71 12.45
C GLU A 54 -9.10 -5.73 10.95
N LEU A 55 -8.15 -6.15 10.10
CA LEU A 55 -8.33 -6.28 8.65
C LEU A 55 -8.97 -7.62 8.22
N THR A 56 -8.96 -8.65 9.10
CA THR A 56 -9.56 -9.97 8.81
C THR A 56 -11.07 -9.88 8.56
N THR A 57 -11.47 -9.90 7.29
CA THR A 57 -12.85 -9.75 6.81
C THR A 57 -13.06 -10.55 5.52
N GLU A 58 -14.15 -10.34 4.77
CA GLU A 58 -14.41 -11.02 3.48
C GLU A 58 -13.39 -10.66 2.38
N VAL A 59 -12.54 -9.66 2.61
CA VAL A 59 -11.48 -9.20 1.70
C VAL A 59 -10.07 -9.61 2.14
N ASP A 60 -9.97 -10.54 3.11
CA ASP A 60 -8.69 -10.99 3.69
C ASP A 60 -7.73 -11.54 2.61
N ASP A 61 -8.24 -12.22 1.59
CA ASP A 61 -7.43 -12.73 0.47
C ASP A 61 -6.79 -11.60 -0.35
N ILE A 62 -7.53 -10.50 -0.57
CA ILE A 62 -7.02 -9.33 -1.29
C ILE A 62 -6.00 -8.57 -0.43
N VAL A 63 -6.29 -8.41 0.85
CA VAL A 63 -5.37 -7.74 1.79
C VAL A 63 -4.07 -8.52 1.94
N GLU A 64 -4.12 -9.85 2.01
CA GLU A 64 -2.91 -10.70 2.04
C GLU A 64 -2.07 -10.54 0.78
N HIS A 65 -2.68 -10.43 -0.41
CA HIS A 65 -1.93 -10.17 -1.63
C HIS A 65 -1.29 -8.78 -1.68
N ILE A 66 -1.95 -7.76 -1.12
CA ILE A 66 -1.36 -6.41 -0.99
C ILE A 66 -0.16 -6.46 -0.04
N PHE A 67 -0.29 -7.22 1.05
CA PHE A 67 0.80 -7.43 2.00
C PHE A 67 1.98 -8.18 1.39
N ASP A 68 1.73 -9.23 0.60
CA ASP A 68 2.78 -9.95 -0.13
C ASP A 68 3.54 -9.03 -1.09
N ILE A 69 2.83 -8.16 -1.82
CA ILE A 69 3.46 -7.14 -2.67
C ILE A 69 4.36 -6.24 -1.83
N ALA A 70 3.89 -5.76 -0.68
CA ALA A 70 4.69 -4.89 0.19
C ALA A 70 5.99 -5.56 0.67
N ILE A 71 5.94 -6.85 1.02
CA ILE A 71 7.12 -7.63 1.45
C ILE A 71 8.09 -7.92 0.29
N GLU A 72 7.58 -8.13 -0.93
CA GLU A 72 8.41 -8.42 -2.12
C GLU A 72 9.35 -7.26 -2.51
N MET A 73 9.15 -6.06 -1.96
CA MET A 73 9.98 -4.87 -2.24
C MET A 73 11.47 -5.07 -1.99
N GLU A 74 11.90 -5.92 -1.07
CA GLU A 74 13.33 -6.14 -0.86
C GLU A 74 13.86 -7.16 -1.90
N PRO A 75 14.70 -6.78 -2.91
CA PRO A 75 15.52 -5.56 -3.05
C PRO A 75 15.25 -4.73 -4.33
N MET A 76 13.99 -4.62 -4.79
CA MET A 76 13.65 -3.95 -6.05
C MET A 76 13.51 -2.42 -5.85
N LEU A 77 14.33 -1.64 -6.56
CA LEU A 77 14.17 -0.17 -6.63
C LEU A 77 13.15 0.28 -7.70
N ASP A 78 12.79 -0.61 -8.62
CA ASP A 78 11.75 -0.36 -9.62
C ASP A 78 10.42 -0.95 -9.13
N THR A 79 9.49 -0.06 -8.81
CA THR A 79 8.16 -0.43 -8.29
C THR A 79 7.10 -0.56 -9.39
N THR A 80 7.45 -0.44 -10.67
CA THR A 80 6.47 -0.41 -11.77
C THR A 80 5.54 -1.63 -11.78
N ASP A 81 6.10 -2.85 -11.68
CA ASP A 81 5.29 -4.09 -11.65
C ASP A 81 4.41 -4.16 -10.38
N MET A 82 4.94 -3.64 -9.28
CA MET A 82 4.26 -3.61 -7.99
C MET A 82 3.12 -2.61 -8.00
N ASP A 83 3.30 -1.44 -8.61
CA ASP A 83 2.25 -0.43 -8.80
C ASP A 83 1.11 -1.00 -9.65
N ILE A 84 1.45 -1.77 -10.70
CA ILE A 84 0.46 -2.46 -11.56
C ILE A 84 -0.33 -3.47 -10.74
N ARG A 85 0.34 -4.36 -10.00
CA ARG A 85 -0.33 -5.36 -9.16
C ARG A 85 -1.16 -4.72 -8.05
N LEU A 86 -0.62 -3.70 -7.39
CA LEU A 86 -1.30 -2.94 -6.35
C LEU A 86 -2.58 -2.29 -6.90
N SER A 87 -2.52 -1.69 -8.08
CA SER A 87 -3.70 -1.13 -8.76
C SER A 87 -4.78 -2.18 -9.02
N MET A 88 -4.40 -3.39 -9.45
CA MET A 88 -5.37 -4.48 -9.66
C MET A 88 -6.07 -4.91 -8.36
N TYR A 89 -5.32 -5.07 -7.27
CA TYR A 89 -5.90 -5.47 -5.98
C TYR A 89 -6.68 -4.34 -5.32
N TYR A 90 -6.25 -3.08 -5.49
CA TYR A 90 -6.99 -1.90 -5.06
C TYR A 90 -8.38 -1.82 -5.69
N GLU A 91 -8.50 -1.97 -7.02
CA GLU A 91 -9.80 -1.92 -7.69
C GLU A 91 -10.72 -3.06 -7.20
N ARG A 92 -10.18 -4.27 -7.05
CA ARG A 92 -10.94 -5.39 -6.45
C ARG A 92 -11.38 -5.08 -5.02
N LEU A 93 -10.52 -4.48 -4.22
CA LEU A 93 -10.82 -4.12 -2.83
C LEU A 93 -11.94 -3.06 -2.77
N LYS A 94 -11.89 -2.07 -3.65
CA LYS A 94 -12.87 -0.98 -3.76
C LYS A 94 -14.24 -1.45 -4.23
N GLU A 95 -14.32 -2.49 -5.05
CA GLU A 95 -15.60 -3.07 -5.48
C GLU A 95 -16.33 -3.84 -4.37
N MET A 96 -15.62 -4.27 -3.32
CA MET A 96 -16.14 -5.13 -2.26
C MET A 96 -16.52 -4.38 -0.98
N VAL A 97 -16.13 -3.12 -0.83
CA VAL A 97 -16.29 -2.29 0.39
C VAL A 97 -17.17 -1.08 0.11
#